data_AF-A0A4Q0MA91-F1
#
_entry.id   AF-A0A4Q0MA91-F1
#
_cell.length_a   1.000
_cell.length_b   1.000
_cell.length_c   1.000
_cell.angle_alpha   90.00
_cell.angle_beta   90.00
_cell.angle_gamma   90.00
#
_symmetry.space_group_name_H-M   'P 1'
#
loop_
_entity.id
_entity.type
_entity.pdbx_description
1 polymer ?
#
loop_
_entity_poly.entity_id
_entity_poly.type
_entity_poly.pdbx_seq_one_letter_code
_entity_poly.pdbx_strand_id
1 'polypeptide(L)'
;MKTLFIITGLFILFFGLSCVKQEIPVDRTNLHDDEIILGYDYPIKPGTEEWKRLSNSAEKIEVCQIPASILTKLTTEELVNTCLRYPPLQNIYAFNNIQRGVEKLIQDFNGIRELLNRKDAYEETLKVYSKKINNSSVLLEKTASIKKGSYIITLSSIEMILCQIELRTHPNVEIQKTVMKELLKGYNLKLNNNEEFRGFGFTTNLLSRASIVLKKNTPLMSNTPSDIKIDANMINRIDLESQNLVNK
;
A
#
# COMPACT_ATOMS: atom_id res chain seq x y z
N MET A 1 -54.18 -24.95 45.78
CA MET A 1 -54.29 -25.71 44.51
C MET A 1 -53.12 -25.27 43.64
N LYS A 2 -51.98 -25.97 43.59
CA LYS A 2 -51.71 -27.30 42.99
C LYS A 2 -52.12 -27.33 41.51
N THR A 3 -51.18 -27.00 40.62
CA THR A 3 -50.48 -27.89 39.66
C THR A 3 -51.13 -27.69 38.27
N LEU A 4 -50.43 -27.47 37.15
CA LEU A 4 -49.61 -28.46 36.45
C LEU A 4 -48.92 -27.82 35.23
N PHE A 5 -47.62 -28.09 35.10
CA PHE A 5 -46.81 -27.89 33.90
C PHE A 5 -47.36 -28.71 32.72
N ILE A 6 -47.55 -28.08 31.56
CA ILE A 6 -47.47 -28.77 30.27
C ILE A 6 -46.65 -27.89 29.33
N ILE A 7 -45.35 -28.19 29.25
CA ILE A 7 -44.47 -27.74 28.19
C ILE A 7 -44.83 -28.56 26.95
N THR A 8 -45.56 -27.96 26.01
CA THR A 8 -45.63 -28.48 24.65
C THR A 8 -44.62 -27.70 23.82
N GLY A 9 -43.51 -28.37 23.51
CA GLY A 9 -42.51 -27.85 22.60
C GLY A 9 -43.09 -27.77 21.19
N LEU A 10 -43.13 -26.56 20.65
CA LEU A 10 -43.21 -26.34 19.22
C LEU A 10 -41.88 -25.70 18.80
N PHE A 11 -40.91 -26.56 18.47
CA PHE A 11 -39.67 -26.16 17.82
C PHE A 11 -40.02 -25.74 16.39
N ILE A 12 -40.39 -24.47 16.19
CA ILE A 12 -40.45 -23.90 14.85
C ILE A 12 -39.01 -23.66 14.41
N LEU A 13 -38.51 -24.56 13.56
CA LEU A 13 -37.35 -24.34 12.70
C LEU A 13 -37.60 -23.09 11.84
N PHE A 14 -37.20 -21.92 12.32
CA PHE A 14 -37.01 -20.75 11.46
C PHE A 14 -35.67 -20.91 10.71
N PHE A 15 -35.68 -21.81 9.72
CA PHE A 15 -34.72 -21.78 8.62
C PHE A 15 -35.30 -20.94 7.49
N GLY A 16 -34.54 -19.93 7.05
CA GLY A 16 -34.88 -19.06 5.91
C GLY A 16 -35.91 -18.00 6.30
N LEU A 17 -35.60 -16.70 6.33
CA LEU A 17 -35.09 -15.94 5.20
C LEU A 17 -34.09 -14.88 5.71
N SER A 18 -32.81 -15.18 5.58
CA SER A 18 -31.75 -14.18 5.67
C SER A 18 -31.66 -13.40 4.36
N CYS A 19 -31.30 -12.13 4.51
CA CYS A 19 -30.79 -11.24 3.47
C CYS A 19 -31.72 -11.01 2.27
N VAL A 20 -32.58 -10.00 2.40
CA VAL A 20 -32.74 -9.07 1.29
C VAL A 20 -31.36 -8.51 0.99
N LYS A 21 -30.75 -9.05 -0.07
CA LYS A 21 -29.53 -8.54 -0.67
C LYS A 21 -29.92 -7.24 -1.35
N GLN A 22 -29.93 -6.15 -0.60
CA GLN A 22 -29.98 -4.83 -1.20
C GLN A 22 -28.64 -4.63 -1.89
N GLU A 23 -28.59 -5.00 -3.17
CA GLU A 23 -27.50 -4.62 -4.05
C GLU A 23 -27.61 -3.10 -4.19
N ILE A 24 -26.85 -2.39 -3.34
CA ILE A 24 -26.50 -1.00 -3.64
C ILE A 24 -25.75 -1.10 -4.98
N PRO A 25 -26.27 -0.52 -6.07
CA PRO A 25 -25.51 -0.47 -7.29
C PRO A 25 -24.32 0.44 -6.99
N VAL A 26 -23.15 -0.16 -6.77
CA VAL A 26 -21.89 0.56 -6.87
C VAL A 26 -21.73 0.81 -8.36
N ASP A 27 -22.23 1.95 -8.81
CA ASP A 27 -21.96 2.46 -10.13
C ASP A 27 -20.44 2.68 -10.25
N ARG A 28 -19.76 1.67 -10.82
CA ARG A 28 -18.34 1.71 -11.16
C ARG A 28 -18.12 2.26 -12.58
N THR A 29 -19.14 2.83 -13.22
CA THR A 29 -19.02 3.29 -14.61
C THR A 29 -18.49 4.71 -14.75
N ASN A 30 -18.24 5.44 -13.65
CA ASN A 30 -17.70 6.80 -13.70
C ASN A 30 -16.48 7.00 -12.79
N LEU A 31 -15.38 6.29 -13.07
CA LEU A 31 -14.05 6.58 -12.52
C LEU A 31 -13.03 6.98 -13.60
N HIS A 32 -13.49 7.18 -14.83
CA HIS A 32 -12.69 7.78 -15.88
C HIS A 32 -13.09 9.26 -16.00
N ASP A 33 -12.58 10.07 -15.08
CA ASP A 33 -12.09 11.37 -15.52
C ASP A 33 -10.99 11.07 -16.56
N ASP A 34 -10.88 11.85 -17.63
CA ASP A 34 -9.91 11.70 -18.73
C ASP A 34 -8.44 11.84 -18.26
N GLU A 35 -8.00 10.96 -17.37
CA GLU A 35 -6.67 10.95 -16.79
C GLU A 35 -5.74 10.29 -17.80
N ILE A 36 -4.80 11.08 -18.32
CA ILE A 36 -3.72 10.59 -19.15
C ILE A 36 -2.97 9.51 -18.36
N ILE A 37 -3.08 8.28 -18.84
CA ILE A 37 -2.40 7.13 -18.28
C ILE A 37 -0.89 7.27 -18.53
N LEU A 38 -0.12 7.45 -17.46
CA LEU A 38 1.34 7.47 -17.53
C LEU A 38 1.91 6.06 -17.31
N GLY A 39 2.63 5.56 -18.32
CA GLY A 39 3.22 4.22 -18.35
C GLY A 39 2.29 3.14 -18.92
N TYR A 40 2.52 1.88 -18.56
CA TYR A 40 1.79 0.75 -19.11
C TYR A 40 0.37 0.65 -18.51
N ASP A 41 -0.64 0.54 -19.37
CA ASP A 41 -2.01 0.20 -18.95
C ASP A 41 -2.24 -1.31 -19.02
N TYR A 42 -2.61 -1.91 -17.90
CA TYR A 42 -2.89 -3.34 -17.84
C TYR A 42 -4.18 -3.65 -18.60
N PRO A 43 -4.14 -4.49 -19.65
CA PRO A 43 -5.32 -4.79 -20.46
C PRO A 43 -6.35 -5.62 -19.67
N ILE A 44 -5.88 -6.45 -18.74
CA ILE A 44 -6.70 -7.32 -17.90
C ILE A 44 -6.53 -6.87 -16.44
N LYS A 45 -7.56 -6.23 -15.89
CA LYS A 45 -7.57 -5.62 -14.54
C LYS A 45 -8.95 -5.76 -13.87
N PRO A 46 -9.06 -5.64 -12.53
CA PRO A 46 -10.33 -5.70 -11.82
C PRO A 46 -11.40 -4.83 -12.47
N GLY A 47 -12.56 -5.41 -12.74
CA GLY A 47 -13.67 -4.76 -13.43
C GLY A 47 -13.86 -5.23 -14.89
N THR A 48 -12.80 -5.70 -15.55
CA THR A 48 -12.89 -6.30 -16.90
C THR A 48 -13.54 -7.68 -16.87
N GLU A 49 -14.14 -8.11 -17.99
CA GLU A 49 -14.74 -9.45 -18.11
C GLU A 49 -13.67 -10.54 -18.10
N GLU A 50 -12.52 -10.27 -18.71
CA GLU A 50 -11.32 -11.12 -18.70
C GLU A 50 -10.88 -11.40 -17.27
N TRP A 51 -10.80 -10.38 -16.41
CA TRP A 51 -10.38 -10.53 -15.03
C TRP A 51 -11.32 -11.41 -14.20
N LYS A 52 -12.63 -11.34 -14.47
CA LYS A 52 -13.64 -12.16 -13.77
C LYS A 52 -13.52 -13.65 -14.12
N ARG A 53 -12.99 -13.97 -15.30
CA ARG A 53 -12.79 -15.36 -15.77
C ARG A 53 -11.53 -16.02 -15.19
N LEU A 54 -10.64 -15.24 -14.56
CA LEU A 54 -9.43 -15.77 -13.93
C LEU A 54 -9.80 -16.50 -12.63
N SER A 55 -9.44 -17.78 -12.55
CA SER A 55 -9.91 -18.72 -11.53
C SER A 55 -9.08 -18.64 -10.24
N ASN A 56 -7.81 -18.26 -10.34
CA ASN A 56 -6.89 -18.30 -9.19
C ASN A 56 -5.88 -17.13 -9.21
N SER A 57 -5.12 -17.00 -8.12
CA SER A 57 -4.13 -15.93 -7.94
C SER A 57 -2.96 -16.01 -8.92
N ALA A 58 -2.55 -17.21 -9.33
CA ALA A 58 -1.44 -17.38 -10.27
C ALA A 58 -1.79 -16.84 -11.65
N GLU A 59 -2.99 -17.13 -12.15
CA GLU A 59 -3.51 -16.56 -13.41
C GLU A 59 -3.58 -15.02 -13.36
N LYS A 60 -4.01 -14.45 -12.22
CA LYS A 60 -4.04 -12.99 -12.02
C LYS A 60 -2.65 -12.38 -12.05
N ILE A 61 -1.65 -13.04 -11.45
CA ILE A 61 -0.26 -12.59 -11.47
C ILE A 61 0.30 -12.64 -12.89
N GLU A 62 0.00 -13.71 -13.64
CA GLU A 62 0.51 -13.93 -14.99
C GLU A 62 0.04 -12.83 -15.95
N VAL A 63 -1.26 -12.53 -15.97
CA VAL A 63 -1.81 -11.46 -16.83
C VAL A 63 -1.35 -10.06 -16.43
N CYS A 64 -0.79 -9.89 -15.23
CA CYS A 64 -0.25 -8.63 -14.75
C CYS A 64 1.27 -8.51 -14.95
N GLN A 65 1.93 -9.46 -15.62
CA GLN A 65 3.32 -9.25 -16.03
C GLN A 65 3.39 -8.21 -17.16
N ILE A 66 4.35 -7.30 -17.07
CA ILE A 66 4.59 -6.32 -18.15
C ILE A 66 5.37 -7.05 -19.26
N PRO A 67 4.93 -6.99 -20.53
CA PRO A 67 5.70 -7.58 -21.62
C PRO A 67 7.12 -7.03 -21.67
N ALA A 68 8.14 -7.90 -21.84
CA ALA A 68 9.54 -7.50 -21.80
C ALA A 68 9.87 -6.38 -22.81
N SER A 69 9.26 -6.42 -24.00
CA SER A 69 9.42 -5.40 -25.05
C SER A 69 8.89 -4.01 -24.68
N ILE A 70 8.00 -3.93 -23.68
CA ILE A 70 7.47 -2.69 -23.11
C ILE A 70 8.28 -2.30 -21.87
N LEU A 71 8.53 -3.26 -20.98
CA LEU A 71 9.19 -3.02 -19.69
C LEU A 71 10.54 -2.30 -19.84
N THR A 72 11.35 -2.70 -20.81
CA THR A 72 12.68 -2.08 -21.06
C THR A 72 12.60 -0.69 -21.69
N LYS A 73 11.43 -0.26 -22.16
CA LYS A 73 11.21 1.04 -22.81
C LYS A 73 10.59 2.08 -21.89
N LEU A 74 9.93 1.65 -20.81
CA LEU A 74 9.36 2.57 -19.83
C LEU A 74 10.49 3.39 -19.20
N THR A 75 10.33 4.71 -19.17
CA THR A 75 11.11 5.58 -18.28
C THR A 75 10.88 5.20 -16.83
N THR A 76 11.75 5.63 -15.91
CA THR A 76 11.60 5.27 -14.50
C THR A 76 10.35 5.88 -13.88
N GLU A 77 9.99 7.11 -14.24
CA GLU A 77 8.72 7.73 -13.84
C GLU A 77 7.50 6.91 -14.31
N GLU A 78 7.48 6.51 -15.60
CA GLU A 78 6.41 5.66 -16.14
C GLU A 78 6.34 4.31 -15.43
N LEU A 79 7.49 3.71 -15.10
CA LEU A 79 7.53 2.44 -14.39
C LEU A 79 7.04 2.58 -12.94
N VAL A 80 7.35 3.67 -12.23
CA VAL A 80 6.79 3.95 -10.89
C VAL A 80 5.26 4.00 -10.97
N ASN A 81 4.71 4.77 -11.90
CA ASN A 81 3.25 4.89 -12.07
C ASN A 81 2.60 3.58 -12.53
N THR A 82 3.31 2.78 -13.32
CA THR A 82 2.89 1.42 -13.71
C THR A 82 2.85 0.48 -12.50
N CYS A 83 3.84 0.53 -11.62
CA CYS A 83 3.90 -0.28 -10.40
C CYS A 83 2.78 0.08 -9.43
N LEU A 84 2.47 1.39 -9.27
CA LEU A 84 1.37 1.85 -8.42
C LEU A 84 -0.02 1.42 -8.92
N ARG A 85 -0.13 1.12 -10.22
CA ARG A 85 -1.35 0.60 -10.86
C ARG A 85 -1.33 -0.91 -11.05
N TYR A 86 -0.30 -1.61 -10.56
CA TYR A 86 -0.27 -3.07 -10.56
C TYR A 86 -1.55 -3.61 -9.88
N PRO A 87 -2.42 -4.35 -10.58
CA PRO A 87 -3.76 -4.60 -10.06
C PRO A 87 -3.82 -5.34 -8.70
N PRO A 88 -2.92 -6.31 -8.42
CA PRO A 88 -2.82 -6.96 -7.12
C PRO A 88 -2.00 -6.19 -6.07
N LEU A 89 -1.56 -4.95 -6.31
CA LEU A 89 -0.65 -4.22 -5.40
C LEU A 89 -1.13 -4.20 -3.95
N GLN A 90 -2.43 -4.00 -3.73
CA GLN A 90 -3.01 -3.91 -2.39
C GLN A 90 -2.89 -5.22 -1.59
N ASN A 91 -2.60 -6.35 -2.23
CA ASN A 91 -2.41 -7.63 -1.56
C ASN A 91 -1.25 -7.58 -0.56
N ILE A 92 -0.30 -6.64 -0.68
CA ILE A 92 0.77 -6.47 0.31
C ILE A 92 0.22 -6.27 1.74
N TYR A 93 -0.97 -5.68 1.88
CA TYR A 93 -1.61 -5.42 3.17
C TYR A 93 -2.49 -6.56 3.67
N ALA A 94 -2.71 -7.61 2.86
CA ALA A 94 -3.55 -8.76 3.21
C ALA A 94 -2.78 -9.87 3.95
N PHE A 95 -1.46 -9.72 4.11
CA PHE A 95 -0.62 -10.65 4.86
C PHE A 95 -0.57 -10.27 6.35
N ASN A 96 -0.32 -11.25 7.21
CA ASN A 96 -0.13 -11.02 8.66
C ASN A 96 1.02 -10.04 8.96
N ASN A 97 2.00 -9.96 8.05
CA ASN A 97 3.11 -9.03 8.12
C ASN A 97 3.28 -8.38 6.75
N ILE A 98 3.34 -7.05 6.72
CA ILE A 98 3.55 -6.23 5.51
C ILE A 98 4.83 -6.66 4.78
N GLN A 99 5.90 -7.03 5.49
CA GLN A 99 7.13 -7.51 4.85
C GLN A 99 6.88 -8.72 3.95
N ARG A 100 6.14 -9.71 4.43
CA ARG A 100 5.82 -10.91 3.64
C ARG A 100 5.01 -10.56 2.40
N GLY A 101 4.12 -9.58 2.52
CA GLY A 101 3.38 -9.04 1.39
C GLY A 101 4.30 -8.41 0.34
N VAL A 102 5.28 -7.62 0.78
CA VAL A 102 6.27 -7.00 -0.12
C VAL A 102 7.22 -8.03 -0.74
N GLU A 103 7.71 -9.00 0.03
CA GLU A 103 8.51 -10.11 -0.49
C GLU A 103 7.75 -10.86 -1.57
N LYS A 104 6.45 -11.13 -1.33
CA LYS A 104 5.60 -11.77 -2.32
C LYS A 104 5.39 -10.91 -3.56
N LEU A 105 5.20 -9.60 -3.41
CA LEU A 105 5.13 -8.65 -4.52
C LEU A 105 6.42 -8.69 -5.36
N ILE A 106 7.59 -8.63 -4.72
CA ILE A 106 8.90 -8.70 -5.38
C ILE A 106 9.10 -10.05 -6.06
N GLN A 107 8.64 -11.15 -5.47
CA GLN A 107 8.70 -12.48 -6.07
C GLN A 107 7.80 -12.61 -7.30
N ASP A 108 6.61 -12.01 -7.28
CA ASP A 108 5.58 -12.29 -8.28
C ASP A 108 5.57 -11.31 -9.47
N PHE A 109 5.95 -10.05 -9.26
CA PHE A 109 5.77 -9.00 -10.27
C PHE A 109 7.08 -8.52 -10.91
N ASN A 110 7.18 -8.60 -12.24
CA ASN A 110 8.41 -8.17 -12.94
C ASN A 110 8.66 -6.66 -12.90
N GLY A 111 7.63 -5.82 -12.90
CA GLY A 111 7.77 -4.37 -12.90
C GLY A 111 8.42 -3.84 -11.63
N ILE A 112 8.05 -4.35 -10.44
CA ILE A 112 8.68 -3.92 -9.19
C ILE A 112 10.14 -4.36 -9.13
N ARG A 113 10.47 -5.56 -9.62
CA ARG A 113 11.87 -6.04 -9.68
C ARG A 113 12.72 -5.16 -10.58
N GLU A 114 12.19 -4.83 -11.77
CA GLU A 114 12.83 -3.89 -12.68
C GLU A 114 13.04 -2.53 -12.01
N LEU A 115 11.99 -1.97 -11.38
CA LEU A 115 12.07 -0.67 -10.72
C LEU A 115 13.16 -0.64 -9.65
N LEU A 116 13.21 -1.64 -8.77
CA LEU A 116 14.21 -1.71 -7.70
C LEU A 116 15.65 -1.87 -8.21
N ASN A 117 15.84 -2.30 -9.46
CA ASN A 117 17.16 -2.41 -10.09
C ASN A 117 17.61 -1.14 -10.81
N ARG A 118 16.74 -0.14 -10.98
CA ARG A 118 17.08 1.11 -11.68
C ARG A 118 17.86 2.06 -10.77
N LYS A 119 18.91 2.67 -11.32
CA LYS A 119 19.79 3.59 -10.59
C LYS A 119 19.07 4.85 -10.12
N ASP A 120 18.10 5.31 -10.90
CA ASP A 120 17.30 6.52 -10.66
C ASP A 120 15.92 6.22 -10.03
N ALA A 121 15.68 4.96 -9.63
CA ALA A 121 14.41 4.53 -9.02
C ALA A 121 14.04 5.38 -7.81
N TYR A 122 15.05 5.77 -7.04
CA TYR A 122 14.88 6.59 -5.88
C TYR A 122 14.35 7.98 -6.23
N GLU A 123 15.06 8.73 -7.08
CA GLU A 123 14.69 10.11 -7.39
C GLU A 123 13.29 10.18 -8.02
N GLU A 124 12.97 9.27 -8.94
CA GLU A 124 11.66 9.25 -9.58
C GLU A 124 10.54 8.83 -8.64
N THR A 125 10.77 7.85 -7.75
CA THR A 125 9.77 7.47 -6.73
C THR A 125 9.53 8.62 -5.76
N LEU A 126 10.58 9.34 -5.37
CA LEU A 126 10.47 10.50 -4.48
C LEU A 126 9.67 11.63 -5.14
N LYS A 127 9.89 11.94 -6.42
CA LYS A 127 9.09 12.94 -7.14
C LYS A 127 7.60 12.61 -7.10
N VAL A 128 7.24 11.35 -7.33
CA VAL A 128 5.85 10.89 -7.26
C VAL A 128 5.30 11.02 -5.83
N TYR A 129 6.10 10.66 -4.81
CA TYR A 129 5.75 10.85 -3.41
C TYR A 129 5.50 12.33 -3.06
N SER A 130 6.44 13.21 -3.37
CA SER A 130 6.37 14.65 -3.14
C SER A 130 5.15 15.28 -3.82
N LYS A 131 4.86 14.88 -5.06
CA LYS A 131 3.65 15.31 -5.77
C LYS A 131 2.38 14.87 -5.05
N LYS A 132 2.35 13.63 -4.54
CA LYS A 132 1.19 13.08 -3.83
C LYS A 132 0.94 13.78 -2.50
N ILE A 133 1.97 14.03 -1.68
CA ILE A 133 1.82 14.75 -0.40
C ILE A 133 1.38 16.20 -0.61
N ASN A 134 1.85 16.86 -1.66
CA ASN A 134 1.46 18.24 -1.98
C ASN A 134 0.03 18.33 -2.53
N ASN A 135 -0.51 17.23 -3.08
CA ASN A 135 -1.89 17.14 -3.56
C ASN A 135 -2.78 16.39 -2.57
N SER A 136 -2.88 16.88 -1.32
CA SER A 136 -3.62 16.24 -0.23
C SER A 136 -5.03 16.81 -0.02
N SER A 137 -5.54 17.64 -0.93
CA SER A 137 -6.83 18.34 -0.78
C SER A 137 -8.02 17.40 -0.60
N VAL A 138 -7.97 16.20 -1.21
CA VAL A 138 -8.99 15.15 -1.08
C VAL A 138 -9.24 14.72 0.38
N LEU A 139 -8.27 14.89 1.27
CA LEU A 139 -8.42 14.59 2.70
C LEU A 139 -9.41 15.53 3.41
N LEU A 140 -9.62 16.73 2.86
CA LEU A 140 -10.55 17.72 3.42
C LEU A 140 -12.01 17.47 2.99
N GLU A 141 -12.23 16.65 1.96
CA GLU A 141 -13.55 16.39 1.40
C GLU A 141 -14.37 15.45 2.29
N LYS A 142 -15.42 15.96 2.94
CA LYS A 142 -16.22 15.17 3.91
C LYS A 142 -16.91 13.95 3.29
N THR A 143 -17.33 14.03 2.03
CA THR A 143 -18.15 13.00 1.37
C THR A 143 -17.35 12.04 0.47
N ALA A 144 -16.02 12.14 0.45
CA ALA A 144 -15.16 11.46 -0.51
C ALA A 144 -14.45 10.20 0.05
N SER A 145 -15.12 9.39 0.87
CA SER A 145 -14.50 8.25 1.59
C SER A 145 -13.72 7.30 0.69
N ILE A 146 -14.23 6.98 -0.51
CA ILE A 146 -13.53 6.11 -1.48
C ILE A 146 -12.26 6.79 -2.02
N LYS A 147 -12.35 8.08 -2.40
CA LYS A 147 -11.20 8.83 -2.92
C LYS A 147 -10.13 9.00 -1.85
N LYS A 148 -10.51 9.24 -0.59
CA LYS A 148 -9.62 9.26 0.58
C LYS A 148 -8.92 7.93 0.78
N GLY A 149 -9.66 6.83 0.79
CA GLY A 149 -9.09 5.48 0.90
C GLY A 149 -8.06 5.21 -0.21
N SER A 150 -8.41 5.52 -1.46
CA SER A 150 -7.50 5.40 -2.61
C SER A 150 -6.24 6.24 -2.45
N TYR A 151 -6.38 7.49 -2.00
CA TYR A 151 -5.26 8.39 -1.71
C TYR A 151 -4.31 7.81 -0.65
N ILE A 152 -4.86 7.36 0.49
CA ILE A 152 -4.10 6.79 1.61
C ILE A 152 -3.35 5.53 1.18
N ILE A 153 -4.03 4.61 0.48
CA ILE A 153 -3.43 3.37 -0.02
C ILE A 153 -2.29 3.69 -1.00
N THR A 154 -2.53 4.62 -1.94
CA THR A 154 -1.51 5.01 -2.92
C THR A 154 -0.29 5.62 -2.24
N LEU A 155 -0.51 6.58 -1.32
CA LEU A 155 0.58 7.23 -0.58
C LEU A 155 1.39 6.20 0.22
N SER A 156 0.71 5.30 0.91
CA SER A 156 1.33 4.22 1.69
C SER A 156 2.09 3.23 0.80
N SER A 157 1.62 2.98 -0.43
CA SER A 157 2.28 2.10 -1.39
C SER A 157 3.58 2.72 -1.92
N ILE A 158 3.58 4.03 -2.18
CA ILE A 158 4.80 4.76 -2.57
C ILE A 158 5.85 4.67 -1.46
N GLU A 159 5.46 4.85 -0.20
CA GLU A 159 6.35 4.68 0.95
C GLU A 159 6.89 3.26 1.02
N MET A 160 6.06 2.23 0.82
CA MET A 160 6.56 0.85 0.79
C MET A 160 7.58 0.62 -0.33
N ILE A 161 7.40 1.21 -1.52
CA ILE A 161 8.39 1.14 -2.60
C ILE A 161 9.69 1.82 -2.15
N LEU A 162 9.61 3.05 -1.62
CA LEU A 162 10.78 3.77 -1.08
C LEU A 162 11.52 2.95 -0.01
N CYS A 163 10.79 2.24 0.86
CA CYS A 163 11.34 1.38 1.89
C CYS A 163 12.19 0.24 1.32
N GLN A 164 11.87 -0.25 0.11
CA GLN A 164 12.61 -1.36 -0.54
C GLN A 164 13.81 -0.88 -1.36
N ILE A 165 13.90 0.40 -1.68
CA ILE A 165 15.06 0.95 -2.38
C ILE A 165 16.22 1.05 -1.37
N GLU A 166 17.35 0.40 -1.68
CA GLU A 166 18.51 0.36 -0.79
C GLU A 166 19.22 1.72 -0.68
N LEU A 167 18.72 2.59 0.20
CA LEU A 167 19.30 3.92 0.40
C LEU A 167 20.41 3.96 1.44
N ARG A 168 20.37 3.06 2.43
CA ARG A 168 21.34 3.04 3.53
C ARG A 168 22.77 2.71 3.08
N THR A 169 22.89 1.95 1.98
CA THR A 169 24.17 1.62 1.32
C THR A 169 24.52 2.63 0.23
N HIS A 170 23.66 3.62 -0.03
CA HIS A 170 23.92 4.65 -1.01
C HIS A 170 25.01 5.61 -0.49
N PRO A 171 26.08 5.88 -1.25
CA PRO A 171 27.21 6.66 -0.77
C PRO A 171 26.89 8.15 -0.56
N ASN A 172 25.71 8.61 -0.98
CA ASN A 172 25.33 10.02 -0.95
C ASN A 172 24.39 10.32 0.22
N VAL A 173 24.94 10.85 1.31
CA VAL A 173 24.20 11.27 2.52
C VAL A 173 23.20 12.40 2.21
N GLU A 174 23.47 13.28 1.25
CA GLU A 174 22.55 14.37 0.88
C GLU A 174 21.27 13.83 0.23
N ILE A 175 21.37 12.73 -0.53
CA ILE A 175 20.20 11.99 -1.00
C ILE A 175 19.41 11.47 0.20
N GLN A 176 20.06 10.78 1.17
CA GLN A 176 19.39 10.27 2.38
C GLN A 176 18.64 11.37 3.15
N LYS A 177 19.28 12.54 3.32
CA LYS A 177 18.66 13.72 3.94
C LYS A 177 17.45 14.21 3.16
N THR A 178 17.54 14.24 1.84
CA THR A 178 16.45 14.67 0.96
C THR A 178 15.25 13.72 1.09
N VAL A 179 15.48 12.40 1.11
CA VAL A 179 14.42 11.41 1.39
C VAL A 179 13.76 11.69 2.72
N MET A 180 14.59 11.84 3.75
CA MET A 180 14.11 11.92 5.12
C MET A 180 13.26 13.18 5.31
N LYS A 181 13.67 14.31 4.71
CA LYS A 181 12.88 15.55 4.71
C LYS A 181 11.49 15.34 4.12
N GLU A 182 11.38 14.69 2.96
CA GLU A 182 10.08 14.42 2.33
C GLU A 182 9.24 13.43 3.15
N LEU A 183 9.84 12.34 3.66
CA LEU A 183 9.15 11.37 4.53
C LEU A 183 8.63 12.03 5.81
N LEU A 184 9.37 12.98 6.40
CA LEU A 184 8.93 13.75 7.57
C LEU A 184 7.79 14.72 7.22
N LYS A 185 7.80 15.34 6.03
CA LYS A 185 6.65 16.14 5.55
C LYS A 185 5.40 15.26 5.42
N GLY A 186 5.53 14.08 4.83
CA GLY A 186 4.43 13.13 4.74
C GLY A 186 3.97 12.62 6.11
N TYR A 187 4.89 12.42 7.07
CA TYR A 187 4.54 12.06 8.43
C TYR A 187 3.70 13.17 9.11
N ASN A 188 4.11 14.43 8.96
CA ASN A 188 3.35 15.58 9.48
C ASN A 188 1.96 15.69 8.84
N LEU A 189 1.85 15.44 7.53
CA LEU A 189 0.55 15.36 6.85
C LEU A 189 -0.34 14.32 7.51
N LYS A 190 0.19 13.13 7.84
CA LYS A 190 -0.56 12.05 8.49
C LYS A 190 -0.96 12.40 9.92
N LEU A 191 -0.07 13.04 10.70
CA LEU A 191 -0.39 13.52 12.04
C LEU A 191 -1.55 14.54 12.03
N ASN A 192 -1.54 15.47 11.08
CA ASN A 192 -2.59 16.47 10.92
C ASN A 192 -3.93 15.87 10.43
N ASN A 193 -3.92 14.61 9.96
CA ASN A 193 -5.09 13.89 9.44
C ASN A 193 -5.20 12.50 10.12
N ASN A 194 -4.89 12.41 11.41
CA ASN A 194 -4.77 11.14 12.16
C ASN A 194 -6.08 10.32 12.21
N GLU A 195 -7.24 10.95 12.07
CA GLU A 195 -8.52 10.27 12.00
C GLU A 195 -8.64 9.43 10.72
N GLU A 196 -8.08 9.93 9.61
CA GLU A 196 -8.08 9.28 8.30
C GLU A 196 -6.93 8.27 8.19
N PHE A 197 -5.73 8.66 8.64
CA PHE A 197 -4.56 7.79 8.65
C PHE A 197 -4.55 6.92 9.90
N ARG A 198 -4.96 5.66 9.78
CA ARG A 198 -4.85 4.66 10.86
C ARG A 198 -4.13 3.40 10.37
N GLY A 199 -3.65 2.59 11.31
CA GLY A 199 -3.00 1.31 11.02
C GLY A 199 -1.82 1.45 10.04
N PHE A 200 -1.89 0.73 8.92
CA PHE A 200 -0.83 0.72 7.90
C PHE A 200 -0.53 2.11 7.33
N GLY A 201 -1.50 3.04 7.38
CA GLY A 201 -1.31 4.42 6.96
C GLY A 201 -0.13 5.09 7.67
N PHE A 202 0.12 4.80 8.95
CA PHE A 202 1.31 5.31 9.65
C PHE A 202 2.51 4.36 9.55
N THR A 203 2.28 3.05 9.58
CA THR A 203 3.34 2.04 9.61
C THR A 203 4.27 2.13 8.39
N THR A 204 3.74 2.37 7.20
CA THR A 204 4.50 2.41 5.94
C THR A 204 5.53 3.54 5.91
N ASN A 205 5.16 4.75 6.35
CA ASN A 205 6.07 5.88 6.52
C ASN A 205 7.19 5.57 7.52
N LEU A 206 6.80 5.00 8.67
CA LEU A 206 7.74 4.66 9.73
C LEU A 206 8.77 3.63 9.27
N LEU A 207 8.33 2.57 8.58
CA LEU A 207 9.20 1.54 8.00
C LEU A 207 10.19 2.14 6.99
N SER A 208 9.71 3.06 6.14
CA SER A 208 10.56 3.76 5.15
C SER A 208 11.64 4.61 5.81
N ARG A 209 11.32 5.31 6.88
CA ARG A 209 12.31 6.08 7.65
C ARG A 209 13.30 5.15 8.34
N ALA A 210 12.79 4.07 8.92
CA ALA A 210 13.57 3.07 9.62
C ALA A 210 14.58 2.36 8.71
N SER A 211 14.23 2.11 7.44
CA SER A 211 15.14 1.51 6.45
C SER A 211 16.37 2.37 6.15
N ILE A 212 16.26 3.69 6.35
CA ILE A 212 17.34 4.66 6.17
C ILE A 212 18.20 4.74 7.44
N VAL A 213 17.59 4.91 8.61
CA VAL A 213 18.32 5.28 9.85
C VAL A 213 18.73 4.11 10.74
N LEU A 214 18.10 2.94 10.61
CA LEU A 214 18.47 1.77 11.42
C LEU A 214 19.52 0.91 10.71
N LYS A 215 20.42 0.30 11.50
CA LYS A 215 21.56 -0.50 11.01
C LYS A 215 21.06 -1.78 10.31
N LYS A 216 21.87 -2.38 9.41
CA LYS A 216 21.54 -3.60 8.65
C LYS A 216 21.14 -4.79 9.53
N ASN A 217 21.72 -4.88 10.72
CA ASN A 217 21.45 -5.93 11.69
C ASN A 217 20.36 -5.54 12.69
N THR A 218 19.78 -4.35 12.59
CA THR A 218 18.55 -4.04 13.30
C THR A 218 17.45 -4.81 12.58
N PRO A 219 16.79 -5.78 13.24
CA PRO A 219 15.64 -6.46 12.66
C PRO A 219 14.59 -5.37 12.46
N LEU A 220 14.52 -4.81 11.26
CA LEU A 220 13.38 -4.02 10.82
C LEU A 220 12.24 -4.97 10.46
N MET A 221 12.64 -6.12 9.87
CA MET A 221 11.76 -7.12 9.28
C MET A 221 12.52 -8.46 9.09
N SER A 222 13.03 -9.11 10.16
CA SER A 222 13.76 -10.40 10.03
C SER A 222 12.82 -11.56 9.66
N ASN A 223 13.38 -12.59 8.98
CA ASN A 223 12.75 -13.82 8.46
C ASN A 223 12.03 -14.72 9.50
N THR A 224 11.80 -14.25 10.72
CA THR A 224 11.13 -14.99 11.78
C THR A 224 9.62 -14.75 11.76
N PRO A 225 8.77 -15.78 11.91
CA PRO A 225 7.30 -15.65 11.92
C PRO A 225 6.69 -14.85 13.08
N SER A 226 7.51 -14.28 13.97
CA SER A 226 7.06 -13.44 15.08
C SER A 226 7.41 -11.99 14.77
N ASP A 227 6.36 -11.19 14.59
CA ASP A 227 6.36 -9.78 14.26
C ASP A 227 7.42 -8.99 15.04
N ILE A 228 8.24 -8.21 14.33
CA ILE A 228 8.92 -7.08 14.98
C ILE A 228 7.82 -6.10 15.33
N LYS A 229 7.43 -6.12 16.61
CA LYS A 229 6.52 -5.15 17.16
C LYS A 229 7.26 -3.83 17.19
N ILE A 230 6.92 -2.94 16.25
CA ILE A 230 7.37 -1.54 16.33
C ILE A 230 6.73 -0.96 17.59
N ASP A 231 7.46 -1.01 18.68
CA ASP A 231 7.04 -0.50 19.98
C ASP A 231 7.36 1.00 20.11
N ALA A 232 6.88 1.61 21.20
CA ALA A 232 7.08 3.03 21.45
C ALA A 232 8.57 3.43 21.50
N ASN A 233 9.45 2.56 22.00
CA ASN A 233 10.88 2.84 22.07
C ASN A 233 11.51 2.87 20.69
N MET A 234 11.12 1.93 19.82
CA MET A 234 11.58 1.88 18.43
C MET A 234 11.07 3.09 17.65
N ILE A 235 9.80 3.49 17.82
CA ILE A 235 9.23 4.71 17.22
C ILE A 235 10.05 5.94 17.64
N ASN A 236 10.25 6.14 18.95
CA ASN A 236 11.01 7.27 19.47
C ASN A 236 12.44 7.32 18.92
N ARG A 237 13.08 6.15 18.79
CA ARG A 237 14.42 6.06 18.20
C ARG A 237 14.41 6.44 16.72
N ILE A 238 13.46 5.94 15.93
CA ILE A 238 13.33 6.29 14.51
C ILE A 238 13.10 7.80 14.37
N ASP A 239 12.26 8.38 15.22
CA ASP A 239 12.02 9.82 15.27
C ASP A 239 13.29 10.62 15.56
N LEU A 240 14.01 10.28 16.62
CA LEU A 240 15.26 10.94 16.98
C LEU A 240 16.30 10.85 15.85
N GLU A 241 16.53 9.66 15.30
CA GLU A 241 17.55 9.45 14.27
C GLU A 241 17.16 10.11 12.93
N SER A 242 15.87 10.16 12.60
CA SER A 242 15.37 10.88 11.43
C SER A 242 15.66 12.37 11.52
N GLN A 243 15.39 12.98 12.68
CA GLN A 243 15.67 14.39 12.91
C GLN A 243 17.18 14.67 12.92
N ASN A 244 17.96 13.79 13.55
CA ASN A 244 19.42 13.90 13.55
C ASN A 244 20.01 13.85 12.13
N LEU A 245 19.49 12.98 11.27
CA LEU A 245 19.95 12.89 9.88
C LEU A 245 19.71 14.21 9.13
N VAL A 246 18.53 14.81 9.30
CA VAL A 246 18.14 16.04 8.59
C VAL A 246 18.86 17.29 9.10
N ASN A 247 19.21 17.33 10.39
CA ASN A 247 19.80 18.50 11.05
C ASN A 247 21.34 18.49 11.10
N LYS A 248 21.98 17.37 10.75
CA LYS A 248 23.43 17.29 10.50
C LYS A 248 23.77 17.71 9.07
#